data_AF-A0AA37BF55-F1
#
_entry.id   AF-A0AA37BF55-F1
#
_cell.length_a   1.000
_cell.length_b   1.000
_cell.length_c   1.000
_cell.angle_alpha   90.00
_cell.angle_beta   90.00
_cell.angle_gamma   90.00
#
_symmetry.space_group_name_H-M   'P 1'
#
loop_
_entity.id
_entity.type
_entity.pdbx_description
1 polymer ?
#
loop_
_entity_poly.entity_id
_entity_poly.type
_entity_poly.pdbx_seq_one_letter_code
_entity_poly.pdbx_strand_id
1 'polypeptide(L)' 'MTRQEQAELAELLRHSWPGWTIWRTGRTWYATGCAVPGCRSRRTLHALGLIRLCERLREEKARTRKGTA' A
#
# COMPACT_ATOMS: atom_id res chain seq x y z
N MET A 1 2.94 -16.20 11.74
CA MET A 1 2.45 -14.81 11.82
C MET A 1 1.09 -14.80 12.48
N THR A 2 1.06 -14.33 13.71
CA THR A 2 -0.13 -14.20 14.55
C THR A 2 -1.01 -13.05 14.05
N ARG A 3 -2.23 -12.94 14.61
CA ARG A 3 -3.15 -11.83 14.30
C ARG A 3 -2.60 -10.49 14.77
N GLN A 4 -1.83 -10.47 15.86
CA GLN A 4 -1.22 -9.27 16.43
C GLN A 4 -0.08 -8.75 15.56
N GLU A 5 0.86 -9.62 15.16
CA GLU A 5 1.93 -9.26 14.22
C GLU A 5 1.38 -8.69 12.90
N GLN A 6 0.26 -9.24 12.41
CA GLN A 6 -0.44 -8.69 11.24
C GLN A 6 -0.98 -7.27 11.46
N ALA A 7 -1.51 -6.97 12.65
CA ALA A 7 -2.04 -5.65 12.96
C ALA A 7 -0.92 -4.62 13.06
N GLU A 8 0.17 -4.96 13.76
CA GLU A 8 1.35 -4.10 13.91
C GLU A 8 1.99 -3.79 12.55
N LEU A 9 2.16 -4.81 11.70
CA LEU A 9 2.66 -4.61 10.34
C LEU A 9 1.72 -3.73 9.51
N ALA A 10 0.40 -3.85 9.67
CA ALA A 10 -0.55 -3.00 8.97
C ALA A 10 -0.46 -1.53 9.43
N GLU A 11 -0.26 -1.28 10.72
CA GLU A 11 -0.06 0.07 11.26
C GLU A 11 1.24 0.70 10.75
N LEU A 12 2.34 -0.06 10.79
CA LEU A 12 3.61 0.37 10.21
C LEU A 12 3.48 0.72 8.72
N LEU A 13 2.69 -0.06 7.98
CA LEU A 13 2.43 0.21 6.57
C LEU A 13 1.64 1.52 6.39
N ARG A 14 0.57 1.74 7.19
CA ARG A 14 -0.20 2.99 7.15
C ARG A 14 0.65 4.21 7.47
N HIS A 15 1.54 4.11 8.45
CA HIS A 15 2.48 5.19 8.79
C HIS A 15 3.50 5.45 7.68
N SER A 16 4.01 4.40 7.04
CA SER A 16 5.00 4.53 5.95
C SER A 16 4.40 5.07 4.65
N TRP A 17 3.08 4.95 4.48
CA TRP A 17 2.35 5.29 3.26
C TRP A 17 1.13 6.17 3.56
N PRO A 18 1.31 7.41 4.07
CA PRO A 18 0.21 8.27 4.55
C PRO A 18 -0.78 8.70 3.44
N GLY A 19 -0.39 8.61 2.16
CA GLY A 19 -1.27 8.85 1.02
C GLY A 19 -2.10 7.63 0.58
N TRP A 20 -2.01 6.53 1.31
CA TRP A 20 -2.65 5.25 0.98
C TRP A 20 -3.54 4.78 2.14
N THR A 21 -4.79 4.50 1.84
CA THR A 21 -5.71 3.77 2.72
C THR A 21 -5.45 2.28 2.57
N ILE A 22 -5.16 1.57 3.67
CA ILE A 22 -4.83 0.15 3.67
C ILE A 22 -5.82 -0.62 4.54
N TRP A 23 -6.46 -1.65 3.98
CA TRP A 23 -7.45 -2.48 4.66
C TRP A 23 -7.37 -3.94 4.21
N ARG A 24 -8.09 -4.84 4.90
CA ARG A 24 -8.15 -6.26 4.59
C ARG A 24 -9.58 -6.72 4.39
N THR A 25 -9.83 -7.55 3.38
CA THR A 25 -11.06 -8.33 3.24
C THR A 25 -10.70 -9.80 3.08
N GLY A 26 -11.23 -10.66 3.95
CA GLY A 26 -10.84 -12.07 4.00
C GLY A 26 -9.32 -12.26 4.17
N ARG A 27 -8.69 -12.94 3.19
CA ARG A 27 -7.24 -13.15 3.13
C ARG A 27 -6.49 -12.11 2.29
N THR A 28 -7.19 -11.15 1.69
CA THR A 28 -6.61 -10.18 0.76
C THR A 28 -6.48 -8.81 1.42
N TRP A 29 -5.28 -8.25 1.33
CA TRP A 29 -4.98 -6.88 1.70
C TRP A 29 -5.09 -5.97 0.49
N TYR A 30 -5.61 -4.78 0.72
CA TYR A 30 -5.84 -3.75 -0.27
C TYR A 30 -5.16 -2.46 0.16
N ALA A 31 -4.64 -1.70 -0.81
CA ALA A 31 -4.18 -0.34 -0.62
C ALA A 31 -4.77 0.53 -1.74
N THR A 32 -5.47 1.61 -1.39
CA THR A 32 -5.90 2.63 -2.35
C THR A 32 -5.27 3.95 -2.01
N GLY A 33 -4.66 4.59 -2.98
CA GLY A 33 -4.03 5.88 -2.76
C GLY A 33 -3.68 6.58 -4.06
N CYS A 34 -3.15 7.79 -3.90
CA CYS A 34 -2.48 8.52 -4.96
C CYS A 34 -0.99 8.62 -4.58
N ALA A 35 -0.12 8.30 -5.54
CA ALA A 35 1.32 8.30 -5.31
C ALA A 35 1.93 9.71 -5.32
N VAL A 36 1.19 10.75 -5.74
CA VAL A 36 1.68 12.15 -5.82
C VAL A 36 0.61 13.16 -5.35
N PRO A 37 1.02 14.32 -4.79
CA PRO A 37 0.10 15.46 -4.57
C PRO A 37 -0.53 15.90 -5.91
N GLY A 38 -1.85 16.09 -5.93
CA GLY A 38 -2.58 16.52 -7.15
C GLY A 38 -3.02 15.39 -8.11
N CYS A 39 -2.81 14.14 -7.73
CA CYS A 39 -3.18 12.99 -8.56
C CYS A 39 -4.71 12.82 -8.64
N ARG A 40 -5.23 12.76 -9.87
CA ARG A 40 -6.66 12.61 -10.20
C ARG A 40 -7.10 11.15 -10.33
N SER A 41 -6.15 10.21 -10.30
CA SER A 41 -6.39 8.79 -10.55
C SER A 41 -6.10 7.99 -9.28
N ARG A 42 -7.16 7.64 -8.54
CA ARG A 42 -7.05 6.70 -7.42
C ARG A 42 -6.68 5.33 -7.97
N ARG A 43 -5.60 4.74 -7.44
CA ARG A 43 -5.16 3.39 -7.83
C ARG A 43 -5.32 2.43 -6.66
N THR A 44 -5.86 1.26 -6.96
CA THR A 44 -6.07 0.18 -5.99
C THR A 44 -5.09 -0.96 -6.23
N LEU A 45 -4.23 -1.21 -5.26
CA LEU A 45 -3.35 -2.37 -5.19
C LEU A 45 -3.97 -3.42 -4.26
N HIS A 46 -3.69 -4.68 -4.52
CA HIS A 46 -4.15 -5.79 -3.67
C HIS A 46 -3.12 -6.93 -3.65
N ALA A 47 -3.08 -7.69 -2.57
CA ALA A 47 -2.26 -8.89 -2.43
C ALA A 47 -2.79 -9.82 -1.33
N LEU A 48 -2.47 -11.12 -1.40
CA LEU A 48 -2.85 -12.12 -0.37
C LEU A 48 -2.11 -11.96 0.98
N GLY A 49 -1.30 -10.91 1.15
CA GLY A 49 -0.53 -10.69 2.37
C GLY A 49 0.09 -9.30 2.41
N LEU A 50 0.35 -8.82 3.63
CA LEU A 50 0.94 -7.51 3.89
C LEU A 50 2.32 -7.33 3.26
N ILE A 51 3.16 -8.36 3.29
CA ILE A 51 4.52 -8.30 2.71
C ILE A 51 4.43 -8.05 1.20
N ARG A 52 3.63 -8.86 0.48
CA ARG A 52 3.42 -8.66 -0.96
C ARG A 52 2.75 -7.33 -1.29
N LEU A 53 1.83 -6.86 -0.44
CA LEU A 53 1.22 -5.54 -0.62
C LEU A 53 2.28 -4.42 -0.48
N CYS A 54 3.20 -4.56 0.49
CA CYS A 54 4.32 -3.63 0.70
C CYS A 54 5.23 -3.57 -0.53
N GLU A 55 5.58 -4.72 -1.11
CA GLU A 55 6.36 -4.81 -2.35
C GLU A 55 5.68 -4.06 -3.50
N ARG A 56 4.38 -4.28 -3.71
CA ARG A 56 3.60 -3.56 -4.74
C ARG A 56 3.56 -2.05 -4.50
N LEU A 57 3.44 -1.60 -3.26
CA LEU A 57 3.50 -0.17 -2.91
C LEU A 57 4.88 0.43 -3.24
N ARG A 58 5.97 -0.30 -2.93
CA ARG A 58 7.34 0.12 -3.28
C ARG A 58 7.55 0.22 -4.79
N GLU A 59 7.09 -0.77 -5.53
CA GLU A 59 7.12 -0.73 -7.00
C GLU A 59 6.35 0.47 -7.54
N GLU A 60 5.15 0.72 -7.01
CA GLU A 60 4.32 1.83 -7.45
C GLU A 60 5.02 3.18 -7.21
N LYS A 61 5.61 3.38 -6.03
CA LYS A 61 6.42 4.57 -5.72
C LYS A 61 7.62 4.71 -6.65
N ALA A 62 8.27 3.60 -7.01
CA ALA A 62 9.40 3.61 -7.94
C ALA A 62 8.96 3.98 -9.36
N ARG A 63 7.80 3.49 -9.83
CA ARG A 63 7.21 3.85 -11.13
C ARG A 63 6.88 5.33 -11.18
N THR A 64 6.23 5.87 -10.13
CA THR A 64 5.85 7.29 -10.11
C THR A 64 7.04 8.22 -10.04
N ARG A 65 8.16 7.82 -9.40
CA ARG A 65 9.40 8.60 -9.39
C ARG A 65 10.10 8.63 -10.75
N LYS A 66 9.93 7.60 -11.58
CA LYS A 66 10.52 7.53 -12.93
C LYS A 66 9.71 8.27 -14.00
N GLY A 67 8.43 8.55 -13.75
CA GLY A 67 7.56 9.30 -14.68
C GLY A 67 7.68 10.82 -14.58
N THR A 68 8.58 11.34 -13.74
CA THR A 68 8.80 12.78 -13.52
C THR A 68 10.19 13.23 -14.02
N ALA A 69 10.63 12.69 -15.15
CA ALA A 69 11.84 13.10 -15.86
C ALA A 69 11.47 13.71 -17.22
#